data_AF-A0A2V8DVA2-F1
#
_entry.id   AF-A0A2V8DVA2-F1
#
_cell.length_a   1.000
_cell.length_b   1.000
_cell.length_c   1.000
_cell.angle_alpha   90.00
_cell.angle_beta   90.00
_cell.angle_gamma   90.00
#
_symmetry.space_group_name_H-M   'P 1'
#
loop_
_entity.id
_entity.type
_entity.pdbx_description
1 polymer ?
#
loop_
_entity_poly.entity_id
_entity_poly.type
_entity_poly.pdbx_seq_one_letter_code
_entity_poly.pdbx_strand_id
1 'polypeptide(L)' 'RRIVLETGVRQPEAIALYARAGFFQIPAFGEYLGSALSVCMGKEL' A
#
# COMPACT_ATOMS: atom_id res chain seq x y z
N ARG A 1 10.14 9.71 9.51
CA ARG A 1 9.89 8.26 9.77
C ARG A 1 8.75 7.86 8.85
N ARG A 2 8.73 6.67 8.26
CA ARG A 2 7.65 6.28 7.32
C ARG A 2 6.87 5.08 7.83
N ILE A 3 5.56 5.08 7.62
CA ILE A 3 4.67 3.93 7.81
C ILE A 3 4.47 3.28 6.45
N VAL A 4 4.56 1.95 6.39
CA VAL A 4 4.26 1.17 5.19
C VAL A 4 3.24 0.09 5.50
N LEU A 5 2.40 -0.22 4.52
CA LEU A 5 1.40 -1.27 4.59
C LEU A 5 1.25 -1.95 3.24
N GLU A 6 0.68 -3.14 3.26
CA GLU A 6 0.26 -3.87 2.07
C GLU A 6 -1.26 -4.10 2.10
N THR A 7 -1.88 -4.10 0.93
CA THR A 7 -3.27 -4.49 0.74
C THR A 7 -3.45 -5.19 -0.61
N GLY A 8 -4.42 -6.09 -0.71
CA GLY A 8 -4.70 -6.79 -1.96
C GLY A 8 -5.35 -5.87 -3.00
N VAL A 9 -5.01 -6.05 -4.29
CA VAL A 9 -5.59 -5.31 -5.41
C VAL A 9 -7.13 -5.42 -5.50
N ARG A 10 -7.70 -6.49 -4.93
CA ARG A 10 -9.16 -6.73 -4.87
C ARG A 10 -9.87 -6.01 -3.71
N GLN A 11 -9.17 -5.14 -2.98
CA GLN A 11 -9.73 -4.35 -1.87
C GLN A 11 -9.72 -2.85 -2.21
N PRO A 12 -10.46 -2.39 -3.23
CA PRO A 12 -10.42 -0.99 -3.68
C PRO A 12 -10.87 -0.01 -2.59
N GLU A 13 -11.77 -0.41 -1.70
CA GLU A 13 -12.23 0.41 -0.57
C GLU A 13 -11.11 0.67 0.43
N ALA A 14 -10.28 -0.35 0.71
CA ALA A 14 -9.13 -0.20 1.60
C ALA A 14 -8.07 0.72 0.98
N ILE A 15 -7.77 0.54 -0.31
CA ILE A 15 -6.85 1.40 -1.05
C ILE A 15 -7.33 2.87 -1.00
N ALA A 16 -8.62 3.10 -1.27
CA ALA A 16 -9.21 4.43 -1.23
C ALA A 16 -9.20 5.04 0.19
N LEU A 17 -9.44 4.25 1.23
CA LEU A 17 -9.35 4.68 2.63
C LEU A 17 -7.93 5.15 2.95
N TYR A 18 -6.92 4.36 2.62
CA TYR A 18 -5.52 4.72 2.88
C TYR A 18 -5.07 5.93 2.05
N ALA A 19 -5.48 6.01 0.78
CA ALA A 19 -5.23 7.18 -0.06
C ALA A 19 -5.80 8.47 0.58
N ARG A 20 -7.04 8.42 1.08
CA ARG A 20 -7.66 9.55 1.81
C ARG A 20 -6.96 9.89 3.12
N ALA A 21 -6.36 8.89 3.78
CA ALA A 21 -5.56 9.08 4.99
C ALA A 21 -4.14 9.63 4.72
N GLY A 22 -3.79 9.89 3.45
CA GLY A 22 -2.51 10.46 3.04
C GLY A 22 -1.42 9.42 2.75
N PHE A 23 -1.80 8.16 2.56
CA PHE A 23 -0.89 7.15 2.03
C PHE A 23 -0.81 7.25 0.51
N PHE A 24 0.35 6.95 -0.06
CA PHE A 24 0.60 6.89 -1.49
C PHE A 24 1.15 5.52 -1.86
N GLN A 25 0.94 5.08 -3.09
CA GLN A 25 1.47 3.80 -3.57
C GLN A 25 3.00 3.85 -3.63
N ILE A 26 3.63 2.78 -3.17
CA ILE A 26 5.09 2.60 -3.18
C ILE A 26 5.46 1.28 -3.86
N PRO A 27 6.72 1.11 -4.28
CA PRO A 27 7.21 -0.19 -4.71
C PRO A 27 6.95 -1.26 -3.66
N ALA A 28 6.65 -2.48 -4.12
CA ALA A 28 6.49 -3.63 -3.24
C ALA A 28 7.75 -3.85 -2.39
N PHE A 29 7.57 -4.35 -1.18
CA PHE A 29 8.65 -4.56 -0.23
C PHE A 29 8.51 -5.92 0.46
N GLY A 30 9.61 -6.45 0.99
CA GLY A 30 9.62 -7.73 1.70
C GLY A 30 9.14 -8.88 0.82
N GLU A 31 8.24 -9.70 1.36
CA GLU A 31 7.67 -10.88 0.68
C GLU A 31 6.75 -10.54 -0.50
N TYR A 32 6.31 -9.29 -0.62
CA TYR A 32 5.41 -8.84 -1.69
C TYR A 32 6.14 -8.47 -2.98
N LEU A 33 7.47 -8.54 -3.01
CA LEU A 33 8.27 -8.29 -4.22
C LEU A 33 7.83 -9.23 -5.35
N GLY A 34 7.32 -8.66 -6.44
CA GLY A 34 6.83 -9.43 -7.59
C GLY A 34 5.39 -9.93 -7.46
N SER A 35 4.68 -9.65 -6.35
CA SER A 35 3.26 -9.97 -6.23
C SER A 35 2.43 -9.03 -7.11
N ALA A 36 1.80 -9.59 -8.16
CA ALA A 36 0.88 -8.85 -9.01
C ALA A 36 -0.49 -8.57 -8.35
N LEU A 37 -0.76 -9.21 -7.21
CA LEU A 37 -2.03 -9.11 -6.49
C LEU A 37 -1.95 -8.22 -5.25
N SER A 38 -0.77 -7.67 -4.95
CA SER A 38 -0.51 -6.83 -3.79
C SER A 38 -0.26 -5.39 -4.19
N VAL A 39 -0.77 -4.47 -3.39
CA VAL A 39 -0.59 -3.03 -3.50
C VAL A 39 0.06 -2.56 -2.20
N CYS A 40 1.31 -2.12 -2.30
CA CYS A 40 2.03 -1.55 -1.17
C CYS A 40 1.82 -0.03 -1.15
N MET A 41 1.54 0.51 0.05
CA MET A 41 1.35 1.94 0.25
C MET A 41 2.23 2.43 1.41
N GLY A 42 2.61 3.71 1.38
CA GLY A 42 3.44 4.36 2.38
C GLY A 42 2.90 5.73 2.75
N LYS A 43 3.17 6.17 3.98
CA LYS A 43 2.92 7.53 4.46
C LYS A 43 4.14 8.04 5.22
N GLU A 44 4.60 9.22 4.84
CA GLU A 44 5.62 9.94 5.59
C GLU A 44 4.96 10.61 6.81
N LEU A 45 5.60 10.47 7.99
CA LEU A 45 5.19 11.11 9.25
C LEU A 45 5.94 12.43 9.46
#